data_AF-A0A9E8QC32-F1
#
_entry.id   AF-A0A9E8QC32-F1
#
_cell.length_a   1.000
_cell.length_b   1.000
_cell.length_c   1.000
_cell.angle_alpha   90.00
_cell.angle_beta   90.00
_cell.angle_gamma   90.00
#
_symmetry.space_group_name_H-M   'P 1'
#
loop_
_entity.id
_entity.type
_entity.pdbx_description
1 polymer ?
#
loop_
_entity_poly.entity_id
_entity_poly.type
_entity_poly.pdbx_seq_one_letter_code
_entity_poly.pdbx_strand_id
1 'polypeptide(L)'
;MTSSKLYTVQRLAPQTTPDIKTGFDKLFKLEYMGASEYEWGASVASLRRIRAAGPLTITEAPITIAGLKRTVYIVSPRKLASESVAALELWVTPETSLSAKVHSHFEEVFAGTQREWDQTHAWWDFGVDIAWALERDVAERLLTGFGPKK
;
A
#
# COMPACT_ATOMS: atom_id res chain seq x y z
N MET A 1 15.33 2.15 -19.53
CA MET A 1 15.73 0.73 -19.47
C MET A 1 14.55 -0.07 -18.98
N THR A 2 14.11 -0.97 -19.85
CA THR A 2 12.95 -1.85 -19.77
C THR A 2 13.16 -2.98 -18.78
N SER A 3 12.21 -3.17 -17.87
CA SER A 3 11.87 -4.49 -17.32
C SER A 3 10.51 -4.38 -16.65
N SER A 4 9.67 -5.37 -16.90
CA SER A 4 8.29 -5.54 -16.44
C SER A 4 8.14 -5.42 -14.93
N LYS A 5 8.13 -4.21 -14.37
CA LYS A 5 7.67 -4.02 -12.99
C LYS A 5 6.16 -4.13 -12.99
N LEU A 6 5.70 -5.38 -12.97
CA LEU A 6 4.40 -5.71 -12.40
C LEU A 6 4.35 -5.01 -11.04
N TYR A 7 3.52 -3.98 -10.91
CA TYR A 7 3.28 -3.31 -9.65
C TYR A 7 2.77 -4.38 -8.70
N THR A 8 3.65 -4.90 -7.83
CA THR A 8 3.28 -5.94 -6.87
C THR A 8 2.67 -5.20 -5.69
N VAL A 9 1.47 -4.68 -5.95
CA VAL A 9 0.66 -4.01 -4.95
C VAL A 9 -0.06 -5.08 -4.17
N GLN A 10 0.25 -5.11 -2.88
CA GLN A 10 -0.40 -5.97 -1.90
C GLN A 10 -1.55 -5.20 -1.26
N ARG A 11 -2.75 -5.79 -1.29
CA ARG A 11 -3.88 -5.31 -0.51
C ARG A 11 -3.69 -5.66 0.97
N LEU A 12 -4.02 -4.73 1.83
CA LEU A 12 -3.85 -4.83 3.27
C LEU A 12 -5.17 -4.59 3.97
N ALA A 13 -5.46 -5.46 4.93
CA ALA A 13 -6.57 -5.31 5.85
C ALA A 13 -6.04 -5.11 7.27
N PRO A 14 -6.65 -4.24 8.08
CA PRO A 14 -6.31 -4.12 9.49
C PRO A 14 -6.43 -5.46 10.21
N GLN A 15 -5.46 -5.78 11.08
CA GLN A 15 -5.57 -6.94 11.96
C GLN A 15 -6.62 -6.67 13.03
N THR A 16 -7.57 -7.58 13.19
CA THR A 16 -8.64 -7.52 14.20
C THR A 16 -8.58 -8.67 15.20
N THR A 17 -7.77 -9.70 14.95
CA THR A 17 -7.65 -10.87 15.84
C THR A 17 -6.59 -10.66 16.93
N PRO A 18 -6.81 -11.09 18.19
CA PRO A 18 -5.86 -10.88 19.28
C PRO A 18 -4.52 -11.63 19.15
N ASP A 19 -3.44 -10.85 19.15
CA ASP A 19 -2.27 -10.88 20.06
C ASP A 19 -1.17 -11.97 20.02
N ILE A 20 -1.16 -12.91 19.08
CA ILE A 20 0.05 -13.78 18.89
C ILE A 20 1.06 -13.25 17.86
N LYS A 21 0.71 -12.18 17.13
CA LYS A 21 1.54 -11.65 16.04
C LYS A 21 2.45 -10.53 16.52
N THR A 22 3.59 -10.35 15.86
CA THR A 22 4.58 -9.30 16.17
C THR A 22 4.88 -8.43 14.97
N GLY A 23 5.37 -7.20 15.20
CA GLY A 23 5.76 -6.28 14.14
C GLY A 23 4.59 -5.89 13.22
N PHE A 24 4.83 -5.88 11.91
CA PHE A 24 3.84 -5.48 10.90
C PHE A 24 2.58 -6.35 10.93
N ASP A 25 2.73 -7.66 11.13
CA ASP A 25 1.64 -8.63 11.08
C ASP A 25 0.64 -8.49 12.26
N LYS A 26 1.05 -7.80 13.34
CA LYS A 26 0.17 -7.41 14.45
C LYS A 26 -0.80 -6.30 14.03
N LEU A 27 -0.45 -5.49 13.04
CA LEU A 27 -1.23 -4.33 12.62
C LEU A 27 -2.02 -4.58 11.35
N PHE A 28 -1.48 -5.36 10.42
CA PHE A 28 -2.11 -5.68 9.14
C PHE A 28 -2.02 -7.17 8.83
N LYS A 29 -2.99 -7.64 8.05
CA LYS A 29 -2.89 -8.89 7.29
C LYS A 29 -2.78 -8.56 5.82
N LEU A 30 -1.99 -9.36 5.11
CA LEU A 30 -1.90 -9.31 3.66
C LEU A 30 -3.10 -10.08 3.11
N GLU A 31 -3.91 -9.45 2.27
CA GLU A 31 -5.02 -10.13 1.63
C GLU A 31 -4.52 -11.05 0.51
N TYR A 32 -5.07 -12.26 0.42
CA TYR A 32 -4.71 -13.16 -0.66
C TYR A 32 -5.13 -12.57 -2.01
N MET A 33 -4.17 -12.45 -2.93
CA MET A 33 -4.37 -11.89 -4.26
C MET A 33 -4.29 -12.95 -5.36
N GLY A 34 -4.47 -14.24 -5.05
CA GLY A 34 -4.48 -15.29 -6.08
C GLY A 34 -3.11 -15.64 -6.67
N ALA A 35 -2.03 -14.99 -6.19
CA ALA A 35 -0.68 -15.09 -6.74
C ALA A 35 0.37 -15.30 -5.63
N SER A 36 0.15 -16.31 -4.78
CA SER A 36 0.95 -16.60 -3.58
C SER A 36 2.46 -16.72 -3.83
N GLU A 37 2.86 -17.13 -5.03
CA GLU A 37 4.27 -17.31 -5.42
C GLU A 37 5.05 -15.98 -5.50
N TYR A 38 4.36 -14.85 -5.66
CA TYR A 38 4.98 -13.51 -5.75
C TYR A 38 4.99 -12.76 -4.41
N GLU A 39 4.13 -13.18 -3.46
CA GLU A 39 4.00 -12.54 -2.14
C GLU A 39 5.08 -13.03 -1.16
N TRP A 40 5.57 -14.26 -1.37
CA TRP A 40 6.55 -14.91 -0.48
C TRP A 40 7.95 -14.30 -0.65
N GLY A 41 8.33 -13.47 0.32
CA GLY A 41 9.65 -12.84 0.40
C GLY A 41 9.69 -11.42 -0.16
N ALA A 42 8.80 -11.04 -1.08
CA ALA A 42 8.72 -9.67 -1.61
C ALA A 42 8.33 -8.66 -0.50
N SER A 43 7.33 -9.02 0.31
CA SER A 43 6.92 -8.24 1.48
C SER A 43 8.07 -8.07 2.49
N VAL A 44 8.77 -9.16 2.82
CA VAL A 44 9.93 -9.14 3.74
C VAL A 44 11.07 -8.29 3.18
N ALA A 45 11.37 -8.43 1.89
CA ALA A 45 12.42 -7.67 1.22
C ALA A 45 12.09 -6.17 1.17
N SER A 46 10.85 -5.81 0.83
CA SER A 46 10.38 -4.42 0.84
C SER A 46 10.39 -3.84 2.25
N LEU A 47 9.90 -4.57 3.25
CA LEU A 47 9.93 -4.13 4.65
C LEU A 47 11.35 -3.86 5.14
N ARG A 48 12.32 -4.69 4.75
CA ARG A 48 13.74 -4.49 5.05
C ARG A 48 14.27 -3.21 4.40
N ARG A 49 13.94 -2.95 3.13
CA ARG A 49 14.37 -1.73 2.42
C ARG A 49 13.75 -0.47 3.02
N ILE A 50 12.45 -0.49 3.33
CA ILE A 50 11.75 0.60 4.00
C ILE A 50 12.45 0.96 5.33
N ARG A 51 12.71 -0.05 6.18
CA ARG A 51 13.39 0.16 7.47
C ARG A 51 14.83 0.66 7.32
N ALA A 52 15.55 0.19 6.30
CA ALA A 52 16.91 0.64 6.02
C ALA A 52 16.96 2.07 5.42
N ALA A 53 15.86 2.56 4.83
CA ALA A 53 15.81 3.85 4.17
C ALA A 53 15.77 5.05 5.12
N GLY A 54 15.56 4.82 6.42
CA GLY A 54 15.58 5.83 7.48
C GLY A 54 14.18 6.22 7.97
N PRO A 55 14.00 7.44 8.51
CA PRO A 55 12.72 7.90 9.03
C PRO A 55 11.62 7.85 7.97
N LEU A 56 10.44 7.40 8.38
CA LEU A 56 9.26 7.38 7.54
C LEU A 56 8.44 8.67 7.74
N THR A 57 7.56 8.95 6.79
CA THR A 57 6.62 10.07 6.85
C THR A 57 5.28 9.68 6.23
N ILE A 58 4.24 10.43 6.58
CA ILE A 58 2.96 10.43 5.88
C ILE A 58 2.93 11.67 4.98
N THR A 59 2.67 11.49 3.70
CA THR A 59 2.44 12.57 2.72
C THR A 59 0.98 12.54 2.30
N GLU A 60 0.32 13.69 2.31
CA GLU A 60 -1.06 13.83 1.83
C GLU A 60 -1.05 14.19 0.35
N ALA A 61 -1.78 13.43 -0.48
CA ALA A 61 -1.87 13.64 -1.91
C ALA A 61 -3.35 13.74 -2.34
N PRO A 62 -3.82 14.87 -2.87
CA PRO A 62 -5.16 14.95 -3.45
C PRO A 62 -5.17 14.22 -4.80
N ILE A 63 -5.88 13.09 -4.88
CA ILE A 63 -6.02 12.27 -6.08
C ILE A 63 -7.41 12.44 -6.67
N THR A 64 -7.49 12.45 -8.01
CA THR A 64 -8.76 12.51 -8.75
C THR A 64 -8.88 11.33 -9.69
N ILE A 65 -9.96 10.55 -9.57
CA ILE A 65 -10.25 9.38 -10.40
C ILE A 65 -11.70 9.46 -10.84
N ALA A 66 -11.97 9.35 -12.14
CA ALA A 66 -13.32 9.45 -12.72
C ALA A 66 -14.13 10.67 -12.21
N GLY A 67 -13.45 11.81 -11.98
CA GLY A 67 -14.06 13.04 -11.46
C GLY A 67 -14.28 13.09 -9.94
N LEU A 68 -14.07 11.99 -9.22
CA LEU A 68 -14.10 11.96 -7.76
C LEU A 68 -12.74 12.36 -7.20
N LYS A 69 -12.73 13.32 -6.27
CA LYS A 69 -11.52 13.79 -5.58
C LYS A 69 -11.48 13.29 -4.15
N ARG A 70 -10.37 12.65 -3.75
CA ARG A 70 -10.10 12.26 -2.36
C ARG A 70 -8.65 12.52 -1.98
N THR A 71 -8.40 12.72 -0.69
CA THR A 71 -7.04 12.73 -0.15
C THR A 71 -6.59 11.29 0.06
N VAL A 72 -5.41 10.96 -0.45
CA VAL A 72 -4.71 9.69 -0.20
C VAL A 72 -3.52 9.98 0.72
N TYR A 73 -3.35 9.14 1.73
CA TYR A 73 -2.27 9.24 2.70
C TYR A 73 -1.20 8.22 2.36
N ILE A 74 -0.02 8.70 1.94
CA ILE A 74 1.08 7.88 1.47
C ILE A 74 2.11 7.74 2.58
N VAL A 75 2.47 6.51 2.93
CA VAL A 75 3.54 6.18 3.86
C VAL A 75 4.78 5.78 3.08
N SER A 76 5.86 6.52 3.26
CA SER A 76 7.12 6.29 2.57
C SER A 76 8.32 6.73 3.42
N PRO A 77 9.54 6.29 3.09
CA PRO A 77 10.76 6.92 3.60
C PRO A 77 10.77 8.41 3.30
N ARG A 78 11.13 9.24 4.29
CA ARG A 78 11.10 10.72 4.17
C ARG A 78 11.82 11.25 2.93
N LYS A 79 12.93 10.62 2.53
CA LYS A 79 13.69 10.97 1.33
C LYS A 79 12.93 10.75 0.01
N LEU A 80 11.91 9.89 0.02
CA LEU A 80 11.06 9.56 -1.13
C LEU A 80 9.72 10.33 -1.09
N ALA A 81 9.49 11.22 -0.12
CA ALA A 81 8.19 11.86 0.08
C ALA A 81 7.69 12.58 -1.20
N SER A 82 8.56 13.33 -1.86
CA SER A 82 8.25 14.04 -3.12
C SER A 82 8.02 13.09 -4.30
N GLU A 83 8.79 12.01 -4.39
CA GLU A 83 8.66 11.02 -5.48
C GLU A 83 7.45 10.11 -5.30
N SER A 84 7.02 9.90 -4.05
CA SER A 84 5.94 8.97 -3.71
C SER A 84 4.57 9.41 -4.24
N VAL A 85 4.34 10.72 -4.34
CA VAL A 85 3.11 11.26 -4.96
C VAL A 85 3.07 10.94 -6.45
N ALA A 86 4.16 11.22 -7.17
CA ALA A 86 4.25 10.91 -8.60
C ALA A 86 4.15 9.40 -8.87
N ALA A 87 4.71 8.57 -8.00
CA ALA A 87 4.57 7.11 -8.09
C ALA A 87 3.11 6.65 -7.89
N LEU A 88 2.39 7.23 -6.92
CA LEU A 88 0.96 6.95 -6.73
C LEU A 88 0.15 7.44 -7.94
N GLU A 89 0.38 8.66 -8.42
CA GLU A 89 -0.30 9.22 -9.58
C GLU A 89 -0.12 8.34 -10.82
N LEU A 90 1.10 7.88 -11.07
CA LEU A 90 1.39 6.93 -12.14
C LEU A 90 0.70 5.58 -11.93
N TRP A 91 0.45 5.16 -10.70
CA TRP A 91 -0.22 3.88 -10.43
C TRP A 91 -1.74 3.96 -10.61
N VAL A 92 -2.35 5.09 -10.25
CA VAL A 92 -3.81 5.28 -10.35
C VAL A 92 -4.29 5.66 -11.75
N THR A 93 -3.40 5.82 -12.73
CA THR A 93 -3.81 6.01 -14.13
C THR A 93 -4.39 4.70 -14.71
N PRO A 94 -5.45 4.76 -15.53
CA PRO A 94 -6.10 3.57 -16.08
C PRO A 94 -5.15 2.60 -16.79
N GLU A 95 -4.14 3.12 -17.51
CA GLU A 95 -3.20 2.32 -18.30
C GLU A 95 -2.31 1.42 -17.42
N THR A 96 -2.01 1.85 -16.20
CA THR A 96 -1.16 1.15 -15.23
C THR A 96 -1.98 0.38 -14.20
N SER A 97 -3.17 0.85 -13.81
CA SER A 97 -4.07 0.06 -12.94
C SER A 97 -4.48 -1.25 -13.63
N LEU A 98 -4.72 -1.23 -14.94
CA LEU A 98 -5.00 -2.40 -15.77
C LEU A 98 -3.80 -3.36 -15.94
N SER A 99 -2.59 -2.90 -15.63
CA SER A 99 -1.38 -3.75 -15.67
C SER A 99 -1.18 -4.59 -14.41
N ALA A 100 -1.96 -4.35 -13.36
CA ALA A 100 -1.97 -5.21 -12.18
C ALA A 100 -2.55 -6.58 -12.57
N LYS A 101 -1.74 -7.63 -12.43
CA LYS A 101 -2.16 -9.03 -12.69
C LYS A 101 -3.34 -9.49 -11.82
N VAL A 102 -3.63 -8.74 -10.76
CA VAL A 102 -4.67 -9.05 -9.79
C VAL A 102 -5.43 -7.76 -9.46
N HIS A 103 -6.74 -7.91 -9.31
CA HIS A 103 -7.64 -6.85 -8.89
C HIS A 103 -7.18 -6.21 -7.56
N SER A 104 -6.86 -4.91 -7.60
CA SER A 104 -6.41 -4.15 -6.43
C SER A 104 -7.55 -3.64 -5.55
N HIS A 105 -8.79 -3.70 -6.03
CA HIS A 105 -9.99 -3.11 -5.44
C HIS A 105 -9.93 -1.58 -5.20
N PHE A 106 -8.84 -0.92 -5.61
CA PHE A 106 -8.62 0.48 -5.25
C PHE A 106 -9.68 1.41 -5.81
N GLU A 107 -10.08 1.25 -7.07
CA GLU A 107 -11.10 2.11 -7.68
C GLU A 107 -12.46 1.97 -6.97
N GLU A 108 -12.81 0.78 -6.50
CA GLU A 108 -14.07 0.51 -5.78
C GLU A 108 -14.04 1.10 -4.37
N VAL A 109 -12.95 0.90 -3.63
CA VAL A 109 -12.74 1.51 -2.31
C VAL A 109 -12.67 3.04 -2.42
N PHE A 110 -11.99 3.54 -3.47
CA PHE A 110 -11.89 4.97 -3.78
C PHE A 110 -13.23 5.57 -4.17
N ALA A 111 -14.09 4.85 -4.89
CA ALA A 111 -15.45 5.30 -5.18
C ALA A 111 -16.40 5.17 -3.98
N GLY A 112 -16.05 4.35 -2.99
CA GLY A 112 -16.96 3.99 -1.90
C GLY A 112 -18.02 2.96 -2.32
N THR A 113 -17.74 2.19 -3.39
CA THR A 113 -18.60 1.14 -3.93
C THR A 113 -18.11 -0.27 -3.58
N GLN A 114 -17.13 -0.36 -2.66
CA GLN A 114 -16.61 -1.63 -2.17
C GLN A 114 -17.74 -2.51 -1.61
N ARG A 115 -17.61 -3.82 -1.80
CA ARG A 115 -18.54 -4.81 -1.23
C ARG A 115 -18.30 -4.94 0.27
N GLU A 116 -19.32 -5.28 1.04
CA GLU A 116 -19.23 -5.42 2.50
C GLU A 116 -18.18 -6.44 2.96
N TRP A 117 -17.95 -7.49 2.16
CA TRP A 117 -16.94 -8.52 2.45
C TRP A 117 -15.51 -8.12 2.03
N ASP A 118 -15.33 -6.97 1.40
CA ASP A 118 -14.00 -6.43 1.10
C ASP A 118 -13.42 -5.81 2.36
N GLN A 119 -12.20 -6.22 2.71
CA GLN A 119 -11.50 -5.74 3.90
C GLN A 119 -10.26 -4.93 3.54
N THR A 120 -10.11 -4.55 2.27
CA THR A 120 -9.01 -3.70 1.80
C THR A 120 -9.14 -2.29 2.39
N HIS A 121 -8.16 -1.88 3.20
CA HIS A 121 -8.09 -0.49 3.70
C HIS A 121 -6.80 0.22 3.29
N ALA A 122 -5.81 -0.55 2.82
CA ALA A 122 -4.54 -0.02 2.38
C ALA A 122 -3.92 -0.87 1.28
N TRP A 123 -2.93 -0.29 0.62
CA TRP A 123 -2.16 -0.89 -0.47
C TRP A 123 -0.69 -0.67 -0.23
N TRP A 124 0.13 -1.66 -0.56
CA TRP A 124 1.57 -1.59 -0.40
C TRP A 124 2.25 -2.08 -1.67
N ASP A 125 2.94 -1.18 -2.36
CA ASP A 125 3.74 -1.53 -3.52
C ASP A 125 5.15 -1.97 -3.11
N PHE A 126 5.41 -3.26 -3.25
CA PHE A 126 6.72 -3.84 -2.93
C PHE A 126 7.84 -3.37 -3.88
N GLY A 127 7.52 -2.83 -5.06
CA GLY A 127 8.50 -2.44 -6.08
C GLY A 127 9.10 -1.06 -5.88
N VAL A 128 8.40 -0.18 -5.15
CA VAL A 128 8.81 1.21 -4.88
C VAL A 128 8.85 1.55 -3.39
N ASP A 129 8.54 0.59 -2.50
CA ASP A 129 8.66 0.74 -1.05
C ASP A 129 7.77 1.86 -0.47
N ILE A 130 6.58 2.02 -1.07
CA ILE A 130 5.54 2.93 -0.60
C ILE A 130 4.27 2.16 -0.30
N ALA A 131 3.50 2.65 0.66
CA ALA A 131 2.15 2.19 0.92
C ALA A 131 1.21 3.37 1.01
N TRP A 132 -0.08 3.15 0.83
CA TRP A 132 -1.07 4.22 0.94
C TRP A 132 -2.41 3.71 1.46
N ALA A 133 -3.18 4.64 2.01
CA ALA A 133 -4.53 4.43 2.51
C ALA A 133 -5.41 5.65 2.20
N LEU A 134 -6.73 5.47 2.22
CA LEU A 134 -7.68 6.59 2.09
C LEU A 134 -8.02 7.23 3.44
N GLU A 135 -7.71 6.56 4.54
CA GLU A 135 -7.97 7.01 5.90
C GLU A 135 -6.65 7.28 6.63
N ARG A 136 -6.61 8.40 7.37
CA ARG A 136 -5.37 8.87 8.03
C ARG A 136 -4.90 7.92 9.13
N ASP A 137 -5.82 7.41 9.93
CA ASP A 137 -5.53 6.47 11.02
C ASP A 137 -4.96 5.14 10.49
N VAL A 138 -5.45 4.67 9.34
CA VAL A 138 -4.87 3.50 8.64
C VAL A 138 -3.43 3.81 8.19
N ALA A 139 -3.16 5.01 7.68
CA ALA A 139 -1.79 5.43 7.34
C ALA A 139 -0.88 5.55 8.57
N GLU A 140 -1.38 5.99 9.72
CA GLU A 140 -0.63 6.02 10.98
C GLU A 140 -0.29 4.61 11.48
N ARG A 141 -1.21 3.64 11.30
CA ARG A 141 -0.93 2.22 11.56
C ARG A 141 0.13 1.68 10.62
N LEU A 142 0.08 2.02 9.32
CA LEU A 142 1.10 1.63 8.35
C LEU A 142 2.47 2.18 8.75
N LEU A 143 2.55 3.47 9.08
CA LEU A 143 3.75 4.14 9.56
C LEU A 143 4.35 3.39 10.77
N THR A 144 3.50 3.01 11.72
CA THR A 144 3.89 2.23 12.90
C THR A 144 4.41 0.83 12.52
N GLY A 145 3.72 0.13 11.62
CA GLY A 145 4.09 -1.23 11.21
C GLY A 145 5.40 -1.31 10.41
N PHE A 146 5.64 -0.31 9.56
CA PHE A 146 6.88 -0.19 8.79
C PHE A 146 8.05 0.32 9.62
N GLY A 147 7.78 0.96 10.76
CA GLY A 147 8.79 1.38 11.71
C GLY A 147 9.71 0.25 12.17
N PRO A 148 10.84 0.60 12.82
CA PRO A 148 11.74 -0.39 13.40
C PRO A 148 10.98 -1.29 14.39
N LYS A 149 11.34 -2.58 14.44
CA LYS A 149 10.84 -3.48 15.49
C LYS A 149 11.30 -2.92 16.84
N LYS A 150 10.33 -2.58 17.70
CA LYS A 150 10.60 -2.33 19.12
C LYS A 150 10.94 -3.64 19.81
#